data_AF-A0AAD5HMH1-F1
#
_entry.id   AF-A0AAD5HMH1-F1
#
_cell.length_a   1.000
_cell.length_b   1.000
_cell.length_c   1.000
_cell.angle_alpha   90.00
_cell.angle_beta   90.00
_cell.angle_gamma   90.00
#
_symmetry.space_group_name_H-M   'P 1'
#
loop_
_entity.id
_entity.type
_entity.pdbx_description
1 polymer ?
#
loop_
_entity_poly.entity_id
_entity_poly.type
_entity_poly.pdbx_seq_one_letter_code
_entity_poly.pdbx_strand_id
1 'polypeptide(L)'
;MTDQSERVRAQRIAALESFLKALSDQHLFTSLALTLTIYLLRYDAPGFDAEKVSAYSYCLAVNIALLSSTVHLSATTILRDNFDKFKWLRLVRVTIMVVTIGLLLPQFILTQVIDPSITLQCAVGEAEEAMNSTQDEREVVLTVSFATSAIIIALVCGYARRMLELYSTSFRQSPERWAASAYNTILQLLKAGHQQHLSQETVLYNARESVDVTTSSGMRLHVRVLRIVGSEFRRSFFTELIWLLFYTVFSLFQIVFFINWSFQPGESPISYDWGFEQVLPLVLLGLPVISAIELYYEWESSGPENERSIELQDMRAGSQTNSQDDYLSPGRRERRDVKTFTSLYEKGNFRESGPFVSIHRSDQAVTRSGLRCGGSTRKDESLRDIV
;
A
#
# COMPACT_ATOMS: atom_id res chain seq x y z
N MET A 1 -21.50 -31.29 15.93
CA MET A 1 -20.81 -31.27 14.61
C MET A 1 -20.72 -29.88 13.99
N THR A 2 -21.74 -29.01 14.07
CA THR A 2 -21.68 -27.64 13.54
C THR A 2 -20.69 -26.73 14.30
N ASP A 3 -20.66 -26.82 15.63
CA ASP A 3 -19.80 -25.99 16.49
C ASP A 3 -18.29 -26.19 16.21
N GLN A 4 -17.83 -27.43 16.01
CA GLN A 4 -16.41 -27.71 15.71
C GLN A 4 -15.99 -27.12 14.36
N SER A 5 -16.84 -27.21 13.33
CA SER A 5 -16.58 -26.63 12.01
C SER A 5 -16.48 -25.10 12.07
N GLU A 6 -17.35 -24.46 12.85
CA GLU A 6 -17.33 -23.00 13.07
C GLU A 6 -16.05 -22.55 13.79
N ARG A 7 -15.61 -23.28 14.83
CA ARG A 7 -14.36 -23.00 15.55
C ARG A 7 -13.14 -23.13 14.65
N VAL A 8 -13.05 -24.21 13.86
CA VAL A 8 -11.94 -24.42 12.90
C VAL A 8 -11.91 -23.30 11.87
N ARG A 9 -13.09 -22.88 11.36
CA ARG A 9 -13.18 -21.76 10.42
C ARG A 9 -12.72 -20.45 11.07
N ALA A 10 -13.16 -20.15 12.28
CA ALA A 10 -12.77 -18.93 13.00
C ALA A 10 -11.25 -18.90 13.26
N GLN A 11 -10.66 -20.02 13.65
CA GLN A 11 -9.21 -20.14 13.85
C GLN A 11 -8.42 -19.89 12.55
N ARG A 12 -8.88 -20.44 11.41
CA ARG A 12 -8.24 -20.20 10.10
C ARG A 12 -8.32 -18.74 9.69
N ILE A 13 -9.46 -18.09 9.93
CA ILE A 13 -9.63 -16.66 9.65
C ILE A 13 -8.66 -15.84 10.52
N ALA A 14 -8.58 -16.12 11.82
CA ALA A 14 -7.68 -15.43 12.72
C ALA A 14 -6.21 -15.61 12.35
N ALA A 15 -5.79 -16.82 11.96
CA ALA A 15 -4.43 -17.09 11.49
C ALA A 15 -4.12 -16.32 10.19
N LEU A 16 -5.02 -16.34 9.22
CA LEU A 16 -4.88 -15.60 7.97
C LEU A 16 -4.82 -14.09 8.21
N GLU A 17 -5.65 -13.55 9.11
CA GLU A 17 -5.61 -12.14 9.50
C GLU A 17 -4.28 -11.78 10.16
N SER A 18 -3.76 -12.61 11.06
CA SER A 18 -2.45 -12.39 11.69
C SER A 18 -1.32 -12.36 10.66
N PHE A 19 -1.34 -13.29 9.72
CA PHE A 19 -0.37 -13.35 8.63
C PHE A 19 -0.46 -12.14 7.70
N LEU A 20 -1.67 -11.79 7.24
CA LEU A 20 -1.90 -10.61 6.41
C LEU A 20 -1.46 -9.33 7.13
N LYS A 21 -1.60 -9.27 8.45
CA LYS A 21 -1.12 -8.17 9.26
C LYS A 21 0.40 -8.06 9.23
N ALA A 22 1.10 -9.16 9.49
CA ALA A 22 2.56 -9.20 9.45
C ALA A 22 3.09 -8.83 8.06
N LEU A 23 2.51 -9.43 7.01
CA LEU A 23 2.83 -9.15 5.61
C LEU A 23 2.60 -7.67 5.28
N SER A 24 1.46 -7.10 5.68
CA SER A 24 1.13 -5.69 5.49
C SER A 24 2.15 -4.75 6.14
N ASP A 25 2.58 -5.04 7.38
CA ASP A 25 3.56 -4.23 8.09
C ASP A 25 4.94 -4.33 7.43
N GLN A 26 5.35 -5.54 7.04
CA GLN A 26 6.60 -5.74 6.34
C GLN A 26 6.64 -4.97 5.00
N HIS A 27 5.59 -5.07 4.19
CA HIS A 27 5.51 -4.34 2.93
C HIS A 27 5.50 -2.81 3.12
N LEU A 28 4.91 -2.32 4.21
CA LEU A 28 4.93 -0.90 4.54
C LEU A 28 6.35 -0.42 4.85
N PHE A 29 7.08 -1.13 5.69
CA PHE A 29 8.46 -0.79 6.05
C PHE A 29 9.41 -0.97 4.87
N THR A 30 9.25 -2.02 4.07
CA THR A 30 10.04 -2.22 2.84
C THR A 30 9.80 -1.08 1.85
N SER A 31 8.54 -0.68 1.64
CA SER A 31 8.20 0.45 0.75
C SER A 31 8.82 1.76 1.27
N LEU A 32 8.70 2.04 2.57
CA LEU A 32 9.32 3.22 3.19
C LEU A 32 10.86 3.21 3.04
N ALA A 33 11.50 2.08 3.33
CA ALA A 33 12.95 1.94 3.26
C ALA A 33 13.48 2.12 1.83
N LEU A 34 12.81 1.50 0.84
CA LEU A 34 13.15 1.68 -0.58
C LEU A 34 12.98 3.13 -1.00
N THR A 35 11.82 3.74 -0.71
CA THR A 35 11.57 5.13 -1.12
C THR A 35 12.53 6.11 -0.43
N LEU A 36 12.86 5.89 0.85
CA LEU A 36 13.84 6.69 1.57
C LEU A 36 15.25 6.53 0.97
N THR A 37 15.66 5.30 0.67
CA THR A 37 16.97 5.02 0.04
C THR A 37 17.09 5.71 -1.31
N ILE A 38 16.05 5.58 -2.14
CA ILE A 38 15.94 6.24 -3.45
C ILE A 38 16.00 7.77 -3.30
N TYR A 39 15.34 8.32 -2.29
CA TYR A 39 15.37 9.75 -1.99
C TYR A 39 16.77 10.20 -1.57
N LEU A 40 17.45 9.46 -0.70
CA LEU A 40 18.82 9.77 -0.27
C LEU A 40 19.82 9.69 -1.42
N LEU A 41 19.69 8.69 -2.30
CA LEU A 41 20.48 8.56 -3.53
C LEU A 41 20.29 9.77 -4.45
N ARG A 42 19.05 10.23 -4.62
CA ARG A 42 18.73 11.38 -5.49
C ARG A 42 19.36 12.69 -5.01
N TYR A 43 19.46 12.90 -3.70
CA TYR A 43 19.99 14.14 -3.13
C TYR A 43 21.48 14.06 -2.77
N ASP A 44 22.20 13.07 -3.29
CA ASP A 44 23.65 12.88 -3.08
C ASP A 44 24.03 12.93 -1.59
N ALA A 45 23.24 12.23 -0.76
CA ALA A 45 23.51 12.17 0.67
C ALA A 45 24.88 11.53 0.93
N PRO A 46 25.70 12.06 1.86
CA PRO A 46 27.06 11.57 2.07
C PRO A 46 27.07 10.07 2.42
N GLY A 47 27.75 9.28 1.58
CA GLY A 47 27.81 7.81 1.68
C GLY A 47 26.95 7.07 0.66
N PHE A 48 26.15 7.77 -0.15
CA PHE A 48 25.37 7.21 -1.25
C PHE A 48 25.87 7.78 -2.58
N ASP A 49 26.81 7.06 -3.22
CA ASP A 49 27.39 7.48 -4.49
C ASP A 49 26.40 7.27 -5.65
N ALA A 50 25.62 8.29 -6.00
CA ALA A 50 24.66 8.24 -7.11
C ALA A 50 25.33 7.92 -8.47
N GLU A 51 26.63 8.21 -8.60
CA GLU A 51 27.44 7.91 -9.79
C GLU A 51 27.53 6.41 -10.10
N LYS A 52 27.39 5.54 -9.09
CA LYS A 52 27.51 4.08 -9.24
C LYS A 52 26.17 3.40 -9.51
N VAL A 53 25.07 4.09 -9.27
CA VAL A 53 23.72 3.50 -9.37
C VAL A 53 23.17 3.75 -10.77
N SER A 54 22.78 2.66 -11.43
CA SER A 54 22.14 2.73 -12.74
C SER A 54 20.73 3.32 -12.63
N ALA A 55 20.29 4.04 -13.67
CA ALA A 55 18.90 4.50 -13.77
C ALA A 55 17.92 3.31 -13.75
N TYR A 56 18.32 2.16 -14.31
CA TYR A 56 17.58 0.91 -14.23
C TYR A 56 17.30 0.46 -12.79
N SER A 57 18.33 0.38 -11.93
CA SER A 57 18.18 0.00 -10.52
C SER A 57 17.20 0.94 -9.79
N TYR A 58 17.29 2.23 -10.08
CA TYR A 58 16.38 3.24 -9.54
C TYR A 58 14.93 2.98 -9.97
N CYS A 59 14.68 2.78 -11.27
CA CYS A 59 13.35 2.49 -11.80
C CYS A 59 12.77 1.18 -11.23
N LEU A 60 13.60 0.15 -11.11
CA LEU A 60 13.20 -1.12 -10.49
C LEU A 60 12.80 -0.92 -9.02
N ALA A 61 13.60 -0.21 -8.24
CA ALA A 61 13.34 0.03 -6.83
C ALA A 61 12.04 0.83 -6.60
N VAL A 62 11.76 1.84 -7.44
CA VAL A 62 10.50 2.59 -7.42
C VAL A 62 9.30 1.70 -7.73
N ASN A 63 9.40 0.83 -8.76
CA ASN A 63 8.33 -0.10 -9.12
C ASN A 63 8.06 -1.15 -8.03
N ILE A 64 9.11 -1.64 -7.35
CA ILE A 64 8.98 -2.53 -6.20
C ILE A 64 8.30 -1.81 -5.03
N ALA A 65 8.67 -0.55 -4.76
CA ALA A 65 8.03 0.26 -3.73
C ALA A 65 6.54 0.51 -4.05
N LEU A 66 6.19 0.73 -5.32
CA LEU A 66 4.81 0.86 -5.80
C LEU A 66 4.00 -0.44 -5.62
N LEU A 67 4.59 -1.58 -6.00
CA LEU A 67 3.97 -2.90 -5.79
C LEU A 67 3.74 -3.15 -4.29
N SER A 68 4.74 -2.87 -3.45
CA SER A 68 4.66 -3.03 -2.00
C SER A 68 3.57 -2.13 -1.38
N SER A 69 3.44 -0.89 -1.86
CA SER A 69 2.36 0.03 -1.49
C SER A 69 0.97 -0.53 -1.88
N THR A 70 0.85 -1.12 -3.07
CA THR A 70 -0.40 -1.73 -3.54
C THR A 70 -0.81 -2.92 -2.69
N VAL A 71 0.15 -3.80 -2.35
CA VAL A 71 -0.05 -4.95 -1.45
C VAL A 71 -0.39 -4.49 -0.04
N HIS A 72 0.22 -3.40 0.44
CA HIS A 72 -0.15 -2.83 1.73
C HIS A 72 -1.59 -2.29 1.72
N LEU A 73 -1.97 -1.57 0.67
CA LEU A 73 -3.32 -1.03 0.49
C LEU A 73 -4.37 -2.15 0.53
N SER A 74 -4.08 -3.30 -0.07
CA SER A 74 -4.98 -4.45 -0.07
C SER A 74 -5.06 -5.17 1.27
N ALA A 75 -3.94 -5.39 1.93
CA ALA A 75 -3.96 -6.04 3.24
C ALA A 75 -4.72 -5.18 4.28
N THR A 76 -4.64 -3.84 4.16
CA THR A 76 -5.35 -2.91 5.04
C THR A 76 -6.88 -3.02 4.92
N THR A 77 -7.40 -3.50 3.78
CA THR A 77 -8.85 -3.67 3.59
C THR A 77 -9.39 -4.81 4.44
N ILE A 78 -8.63 -5.89 4.52
CA ILE A 78 -8.97 -7.11 5.28
C ILE A 78 -8.79 -6.85 6.78
N LEU A 79 -7.75 -6.12 7.17
CA LEU A 79 -7.36 -5.91 8.57
C LEU A 79 -8.14 -4.81 9.31
N ARG A 80 -9.12 -4.21 8.64
CA ARG A 80 -9.83 -3.02 9.13
C ARG A 80 -10.42 -3.20 10.53
N ASP A 81 -11.07 -4.34 10.78
CA ASP A 81 -11.76 -4.59 12.06
C ASP A 81 -10.79 -4.76 13.24
N ASN A 82 -9.58 -5.23 12.97
CA ASN A 82 -8.54 -5.37 13.97
C ASN A 82 -7.94 -4.02 14.42
N PHE A 83 -8.01 -2.97 13.57
CA PHE A 83 -7.44 -1.65 13.91
C PHE A 83 -8.31 -0.81 14.84
N ASP A 84 -9.60 -1.12 14.97
CA ASP A 84 -10.48 -0.39 15.88
C ASP A 84 -10.11 -0.63 17.37
N LYS A 85 -9.45 -1.75 17.66
CA LYS A 85 -8.96 -2.09 19.01
C LYS A 85 -7.77 -1.24 19.45
N PHE A 86 -6.85 -0.88 18.54
CA PHE A 86 -5.58 -0.20 18.86
C PHE A 86 -5.40 1.10 18.06
N LYS A 87 -6.04 2.18 18.53
CA LYS A 87 -6.07 3.49 17.83
C LYS A 87 -4.67 4.09 17.57
N TRP A 88 -3.70 3.88 18.46
CA TRP A 88 -2.34 4.42 18.30
C TRP A 88 -1.57 3.74 17.18
N LEU A 89 -1.60 2.40 17.11
CA LEU A 89 -0.98 1.65 16.01
C LEU A 89 -1.58 2.04 14.65
N ARG A 90 -2.89 2.27 14.61
CA ARG A 90 -3.58 2.79 13.42
C ARG A 90 -3.02 4.14 13.00
N LEU A 91 -2.85 5.08 13.93
CA LEU A 91 -2.29 6.40 13.62
C LEU A 91 -0.86 6.29 13.07
N VAL A 92 0.02 5.52 13.72
CA VAL A 92 1.40 5.31 13.26
C VAL A 92 1.44 4.73 11.85
N ARG A 93 0.66 3.67 11.59
CA ARG A 93 0.58 3.03 10.27
C ARG A 93 0.11 4.01 9.20
N VAL A 94 -0.94 4.77 9.49
CA VAL A 94 -1.48 5.82 8.61
C VAL A 94 -0.41 6.88 8.32
N THR A 95 0.33 7.34 9.33
CA THR A 95 1.39 8.33 9.16
C THR A 95 2.49 7.79 8.24
N ILE A 96 2.97 6.57 8.47
CA ILE A 96 3.99 5.94 7.61
C ILE A 96 3.47 5.83 6.17
N MET A 97 2.22 5.39 6.00
CA MET A 97 1.59 5.24 4.69
C MET A 97 1.53 6.57 3.91
N VAL A 98 1.13 7.67 4.58
CA VAL A 98 1.09 9.01 3.97
C VAL A 98 2.49 9.48 3.58
N VAL A 99 3.49 9.29 4.46
CA VAL A 99 4.88 9.65 4.18
C VAL A 99 5.41 8.86 3.00
N THR A 100 5.21 7.54 2.97
CA THR A 100 5.66 6.67 1.88
C THR A 100 5.06 7.10 0.54
N ILE A 101 3.76 7.36 0.46
CA ILE A 101 3.11 7.82 -0.78
C ILE A 101 3.65 9.20 -1.19
N GLY A 102 3.77 10.13 -0.24
CA GLY A 102 4.28 11.47 -0.51
C GLY A 102 5.71 11.45 -1.09
N LEU A 103 6.54 10.53 -0.60
CA LEU A 103 7.90 10.34 -1.13
C LEU A 103 7.91 9.53 -2.44
N LEU A 104 6.98 8.59 -2.63
CA LEU A 104 6.95 7.69 -3.80
C LEU A 104 6.46 8.41 -5.06
N LEU A 105 5.45 9.29 -4.94
CA LEU A 105 4.81 9.91 -6.11
C LEU A 105 5.78 10.71 -7.00
N PRO A 106 6.65 11.60 -6.47
CA PRO A 106 7.61 12.32 -7.32
C PRO A 106 8.62 11.40 -8.00
N GLN A 107 9.03 10.33 -7.31
CA GLN A 107 9.97 9.36 -7.87
C GLN A 107 9.32 8.54 -8.99
N PHE A 108 8.06 8.15 -8.81
CA PHE A 108 7.29 7.45 -9.82
C PHE A 108 7.11 8.29 -11.09
N ILE A 109 6.78 9.59 -10.97
CA ILE A 109 6.71 10.49 -12.13
C ILE A 109 8.06 10.52 -12.87
N LEU A 110 9.16 10.61 -12.11
CA LEU A 110 10.50 10.67 -12.70
C LEU A 110 10.86 9.40 -13.48
N THR A 111 10.48 8.21 -12.98
CA THR A 111 10.74 6.92 -13.68
C THR A 111 10.11 6.81 -15.06
N GLN A 112 9.11 7.64 -15.37
CA GLN A 112 8.42 7.61 -16.66
C GLN A 112 9.12 8.45 -17.74
N VAL A 113 10.07 9.30 -17.33
CA VAL A 113 10.80 10.23 -18.21
C VAL A 113 12.27 9.82 -18.34
N ILE A 114 12.81 9.11 -17.35
CA ILE A 114 14.20 8.68 -17.32
C ILE A 114 14.50 7.55 -18.31
N ASP A 115 15.61 7.66 -19.05
CA ASP A 115 16.21 6.55 -19.79
C ASP A 115 16.92 5.57 -18.82
N PRO A 116 16.51 4.29 -18.76
CA PRO A 116 17.11 3.31 -17.84
C PRO A 116 18.54 2.89 -18.23
N SER A 117 18.99 3.17 -19.47
CA SER A 117 20.28 2.70 -19.99
C SER A 117 21.49 3.50 -19.51
N ILE A 118 21.26 4.68 -18.94
CA ILE A 118 22.32 5.60 -18.48
C ILE A 118 22.46 5.61 -16.95
N THR A 119 23.49 6.29 -16.45
CA THR A 119 23.67 6.49 -15.01
C THR A 119 22.57 7.38 -14.45
N LEU A 120 22.17 7.14 -13.19
CA LEU A 120 21.06 7.87 -12.57
C LEU A 120 21.25 9.39 -12.62
N GLN A 121 22.45 9.87 -12.36
CA GLN A 121 22.76 11.31 -12.37
C GLN A 121 22.54 11.94 -13.74
N CYS A 122 22.93 11.25 -14.82
CA CYS A 122 22.71 11.72 -16.19
C CYS A 122 21.24 11.70 -16.57
N ALA A 123 20.55 10.60 -16.24
CA ALA A 123 19.13 10.46 -16.45
C ALA A 123 18.28 11.56 -15.78
N VAL A 124 18.61 11.90 -14.53
CA VAL A 124 17.88 12.96 -13.81
C VAL A 124 18.10 14.32 -14.47
N GLY A 125 19.33 14.63 -14.90
CA GLY A 125 19.64 15.88 -15.59
C GLY A 125 18.89 16.02 -16.92
N GLU A 126 18.89 14.96 -17.73
CA GLU A 126 18.14 14.95 -19.01
C GLU A 126 16.63 15.05 -18.79
N ALA A 127 16.09 14.37 -17.78
CA ALA A 127 14.66 14.44 -17.46
C ALA A 127 14.24 15.85 -17.03
N GLU A 128 15.08 16.56 -16.24
CA GLU A 128 14.82 17.94 -15.85
C GLU A 128 14.87 18.91 -17.04
N GLU A 129 15.77 18.69 -17.99
CA GLU A 129 15.83 19.46 -19.23
C GLU A 129 14.61 19.19 -20.14
N ALA A 130 14.22 17.92 -20.28
CA ALA A 130 13.06 17.50 -21.07
C ALA A 130 11.74 18.09 -20.53
N MET A 131 11.58 18.15 -19.21
CA MET A 131 10.40 18.78 -18.58
C MET A 131 10.33 20.30 -18.83
N ASN A 132 11.47 20.96 -19.07
CA ASN A 132 11.53 22.39 -19.34
C ASN A 132 11.47 22.73 -20.85
N SER A 133 11.73 21.76 -21.73
CA SER A 133 11.72 21.96 -23.18
C SER A 133 10.28 22.04 -23.72
N THR A 134 9.98 23.15 -24.40
CA THR A 134 8.65 23.43 -24.94
C THR A 134 8.49 22.87 -26.35
N GLN A 135 7.66 21.82 -26.48
CA GLN A 135 6.53 21.75 -27.44
C GLN A 135 6.56 20.71 -28.58
N ASP A 136 7.71 20.17 -29.02
CA ASP A 136 7.73 19.37 -30.27
C ASP A 136 7.63 17.83 -30.09
N GLU A 137 7.99 17.26 -28.93
CA GLU A 137 7.87 15.80 -28.66
C GLU A 137 6.55 15.41 -27.96
N ARG A 138 5.47 16.11 -28.27
CA ARG A 138 4.26 16.13 -27.43
C ARG A 138 3.45 14.83 -27.42
N GLU A 139 3.47 14.03 -28.48
CA GLU A 139 2.52 12.92 -28.64
C GLU A 139 2.86 11.68 -27.79
N VAL A 140 4.13 11.27 -27.76
CA VAL A 140 4.58 10.11 -26.95
C VAL A 140 4.49 10.43 -25.46
N VAL A 141 4.88 11.66 -25.08
CA VAL A 141 4.81 12.15 -23.69
C VAL A 141 3.37 12.18 -23.18
N LEU A 142 2.38 12.48 -24.03
CA LEU A 142 0.98 12.61 -23.59
C LEU A 142 0.38 11.26 -23.19
N THR A 143 0.66 10.19 -23.94
CA THR A 143 0.13 8.86 -23.64
C THR A 143 0.71 8.30 -22.33
N VAL A 144 2.04 8.39 -22.17
CA VAL A 144 2.72 7.97 -20.94
C VAL A 144 2.28 8.83 -19.75
N SER A 145 2.14 10.15 -19.94
CA SER A 145 1.66 11.07 -18.91
C SER A 145 0.22 10.77 -18.48
N PHE A 146 -0.67 10.45 -19.43
CA PHE A 146 -2.05 10.11 -19.11
C PHE A 146 -2.15 8.80 -18.31
N ALA A 147 -1.42 7.76 -18.74
CA ALA A 147 -1.36 6.49 -18.01
C ALA A 147 -0.81 6.68 -16.59
N THR A 148 0.31 7.40 -16.47
CA THR A 148 0.95 7.74 -15.19
C THR A 148 0.02 8.51 -14.27
N SER A 149 -0.65 9.53 -14.81
CA SER A 149 -1.63 10.34 -14.07
C SER A 149 -2.80 9.48 -13.60
N ALA A 150 -3.31 8.57 -14.43
CA ALA A 150 -4.37 7.66 -14.04
C ALA A 150 -3.95 6.77 -12.87
N ILE A 151 -2.73 6.23 -12.87
CA ILE A 151 -2.20 5.39 -11.78
C ILE A 151 -2.02 6.21 -10.50
N ILE A 152 -1.46 7.41 -10.59
CA ILE A 152 -1.29 8.31 -9.45
C ILE A 152 -2.63 8.65 -8.84
N ILE A 153 -3.61 9.05 -9.66
CA ILE A 153 -4.97 9.35 -9.21
C ILE A 153 -5.57 8.12 -8.55
N ALA A 154 -5.44 6.94 -9.17
CA ALA A 154 -5.99 5.69 -8.65
C ALA A 154 -5.38 5.29 -7.30
N LEU A 155 -4.06 5.46 -7.14
CA LEU A 155 -3.32 5.20 -5.90
C LEU A 155 -3.72 6.19 -4.81
N VAL A 156 -3.71 7.50 -5.10
CA VAL A 156 -4.11 8.54 -4.15
C VAL A 156 -5.58 8.37 -3.73
N CYS A 157 -6.48 8.12 -4.67
CA CYS A 157 -7.89 7.86 -4.38
C CYS A 157 -8.08 6.58 -3.58
N GLY A 158 -7.32 5.52 -3.89
CA GLY A 158 -7.32 4.26 -3.16
C GLY A 158 -6.95 4.47 -1.69
N TYR A 159 -5.82 5.14 -1.45
CA TYR A 159 -5.36 5.44 -0.10
C TYR A 159 -6.29 6.40 0.64
N ALA A 160 -6.74 7.49 0.00
CA ALA A 160 -7.70 8.42 0.59
C ALA A 160 -9.00 7.72 1.01
N ARG A 161 -9.54 6.84 0.16
CA ARG A 161 -10.69 6.01 0.48
C ARG A 161 -10.43 5.16 1.73
N ARG A 162 -9.27 4.50 1.84
CA ARG A 162 -8.92 3.69 3.02
C ARG A 162 -8.75 4.51 4.28
N MET A 163 -8.16 5.70 4.19
CA MET A 163 -8.10 6.62 5.32
C MET A 163 -9.50 7.02 5.80
N LEU A 164 -10.38 7.38 4.87
CA LEU A 164 -11.76 7.72 5.19
C LEU A 164 -12.51 6.55 5.81
N GLU A 165 -12.31 5.34 5.30
CA GLU A 165 -12.86 4.12 5.88
C GLU A 165 -12.35 3.87 7.31
N LEU A 166 -11.06 4.13 7.58
CA LEU A 166 -10.45 3.92 8.89
C LEU A 166 -10.87 4.97 9.94
N TYR A 167 -11.10 6.21 9.54
CA TYR A 167 -11.40 7.31 10.47
C TYR A 167 -12.89 7.69 10.55
N SER A 168 -13.67 7.46 9.50
CA SER A 168 -15.06 7.88 9.42
C SER A 168 -16.01 6.69 9.44
N THR A 169 -16.69 6.51 10.58
CA THR A 169 -17.78 5.53 10.73
C THR A 169 -18.95 5.85 9.80
N SER A 170 -19.21 7.13 9.53
CA SER A 170 -20.23 7.55 8.56
C SER A 170 -19.87 7.14 7.13
N PHE A 171 -18.59 7.28 6.74
CA PHE A 171 -18.12 6.80 5.45
C PHE A 171 -18.25 5.28 5.33
N ARG A 172 -17.99 4.55 6.43
CA ARG A 172 -18.18 3.08 6.50
C ARG A 172 -19.61 2.65 6.20
N GLN A 173 -20.60 3.33 6.79
CA GLN A 173 -22.01 2.96 6.63
C GLN A 173 -22.57 3.39 5.28
N SER A 174 -22.20 4.58 4.80
CA SER A 174 -22.66 5.08 3.51
C SER A 174 -21.69 6.14 2.95
N PRO A 175 -20.82 5.74 2.00
CA PRO A 175 -19.89 6.65 1.34
C PRO A 175 -20.62 7.82 0.65
N GLU A 176 -21.80 7.56 0.11
CA GLU A 176 -22.65 8.55 -0.57
C GLU A 176 -23.18 9.60 0.40
N ARG A 177 -23.69 9.18 1.57
CA ARG A 177 -24.14 10.13 2.60
C ARG A 177 -22.98 10.94 3.15
N TRP A 178 -21.82 10.31 3.35
CA TRP A 178 -20.63 11.02 3.76
C TRP A 178 -20.19 12.04 2.70
N ALA A 179 -20.17 11.67 1.43
CA ALA A 179 -19.81 12.58 0.34
C ALA A 179 -20.79 13.75 0.21
N ALA A 180 -22.10 13.50 0.33
CA ALA A 180 -23.12 14.55 0.34
C ALA A 180 -22.96 15.48 1.56
N SER A 181 -22.66 14.91 2.74
CA SER A 181 -22.43 15.69 3.96
C SER A 181 -21.14 16.52 3.88
N ALA A 182 -20.04 15.94 3.37
CA ALA A 182 -18.78 16.63 3.16
C ALA A 182 -18.92 17.74 2.12
N TYR A 183 -19.59 17.46 0.99
CA TYR A 183 -19.90 18.45 -0.03
C TYR A 183 -20.73 19.61 0.54
N ASN A 184 -21.79 19.33 1.29
CA ASN A 184 -22.59 20.36 1.93
C ASN A 184 -21.79 21.16 2.96
N THR A 185 -20.90 20.53 3.71
CA THR A 185 -20.02 21.21 4.69
C THR A 185 -19.03 22.13 3.99
N ILE A 186 -18.39 21.66 2.91
CA ILE A 186 -17.46 22.45 2.09
C ILE A 186 -18.20 23.60 1.41
N LEU A 187 -19.39 23.34 0.86
CA LEU A 187 -20.23 24.36 0.23
C LEU A 187 -20.68 25.40 1.25
N GLN A 188 -21.06 24.99 2.46
CA GLN A 188 -21.39 25.91 3.55
C GLN A 188 -20.17 26.72 3.99
N LEU A 189 -18.97 26.13 4.05
CA LEU A 189 -17.74 26.85 4.37
C LEU A 189 -17.40 27.90 3.29
N LEU A 190 -17.48 27.52 2.02
CA LEU A 190 -17.26 28.43 0.87
C LEU A 190 -18.31 29.52 0.80
N LYS A 191 -19.58 29.17 1.06
CA LYS A 191 -20.69 30.11 1.03
C LYS A 191 -20.88 30.87 2.35
N ALA A 192 -20.23 30.53 3.46
CA ALA A 192 -20.27 31.36 4.67
C ALA A 192 -19.75 32.80 4.41
N GLY A 193 -18.99 33.00 3.32
CA GLY A 193 -18.67 34.34 2.79
C GLY A 193 -19.73 34.99 1.88
N HIS A 194 -20.83 34.31 1.53
CA HIS A 194 -21.83 34.73 0.52
C HIS A 194 -23.30 34.40 0.89
N GLN A 195 -23.56 33.78 2.05
CA GLN A 195 -24.82 33.10 2.39
C GLN A 195 -25.66 33.83 3.44
N GLN A 196 -26.01 35.08 3.15
CA GLN A 196 -27.22 35.67 3.75
C GLN A 196 -28.41 35.73 2.78
N HIS A 197 -28.20 35.56 1.46
CA HIS A 197 -29.25 35.79 0.46
C HIS A 197 -29.89 34.52 -0.16
N LEU A 198 -29.24 33.35 -0.06
CA LEU A 198 -29.66 32.13 -0.80
C LEU A 198 -30.51 31.13 0.01
N SER A 199 -30.68 31.32 1.33
CA SER A 199 -31.41 30.38 2.19
C SER A 199 -32.93 30.43 2.01
N GLN A 200 -33.46 31.46 1.34
CA GLN A 200 -34.91 31.63 1.16
C GLN A 200 -35.44 30.90 -0.10
N GLU A 201 -34.61 30.70 -1.14
CA GLU A 201 -35.02 29.99 -2.37
C GLU A 201 -34.99 28.46 -2.23
N THR A 202 -34.07 27.92 -1.42
CA THR A 202 -33.87 26.46 -1.32
C THR A 202 -35.00 25.74 -0.58
N VAL A 203 -35.69 26.44 0.32
CA VAL A 203 -36.87 25.92 1.04
C VAL A 203 -38.07 25.77 0.09
N LEU A 204 -38.20 26.63 -0.92
CA LEU A 204 -39.29 26.56 -1.91
C LEU A 204 -39.08 25.47 -2.96
N TYR A 205 -37.83 25.10 -3.28
CA TYR A 205 -37.53 24.05 -4.26
C TYR A 205 -37.79 22.64 -3.70
N ASN A 206 -37.38 22.37 -2.46
CA ASN A 206 -37.56 21.06 -1.83
C ASN A 206 -39.04 20.72 -1.52
N ALA A 207 -39.91 21.73 -1.36
CA ALA A 207 -41.35 21.54 -1.22
C ALA A 207 -42.03 21.08 -2.53
N ARG A 208 -41.35 21.20 -3.69
CA ARG A 208 -41.90 20.88 -5.01
C ARG A 208 -41.45 19.52 -5.55
N GLU A 209 -40.41 18.90 -4.96
CA GLU A 209 -39.82 17.66 -5.48
C GLU A 209 -40.30 16.39 -4.77
N SER A 210 -41.10 16.51 -3.70
CA SER A 210 -41.64 15.35 -2.97
C SER A 210 -42.95 14.78 -3.53
N VAL A 211 -43.47 15.31 -4.64
CA VAL A 211 -44.76 14.91 -5.22
C VAL A 211 -44.63 14.75 -6.74
N ASP A 212 -44.03 13.63 -7.16
CA ASP A 212 -44.54 12.83 -8.30
C ASP A 212 -43.64 11.61 -8.54
N VAL A 213 -43.95 10.52 -7.82
CA VAL A 213 -43.49 9.18 -8.23
C VAL A 213 -44.41 8.70 -9.35
N THR A 214 -44.26 9.30 -10.53
CA THR A 214 -44.95 8.88 -11.74
C THR A 214 -44.47 7.49 -12.18
N THR A 215 -45.43 6.68 -12.60
CA THR A 215 -45.33 5.32 -13.13
C THR A 215 -44.19 5.21 -14.15
N SER A 216 -43.09 4.65 -13.68
CA SER A 216 -41.78 4.61 -14.32
C SER A 216 -41.76 3.58 -15.46
N SER A 217 -41.45 4.03 -16.68
CA SER A 217 -41.21 3.15 -17.84
C SER A 217 -40.15 2.08 -17.53
N GLY A 218 -40.23 0.92 -18.20
CA GLY A 218 -39.30 -0.20 -17.98
C GLY A 218 -37.81 0.19 -18.06
N MET A 219 -37.45 1.16 -18.90
CA MET A 219 -36.07 1.65 -19.01
C MET A 219 -35.58 2.35 -17.73
N ARG A 220 -36.44 3.11 -17.04
CA ARG A 220 -36.08 3.72 -15.74
C ARG A 220 -35.90 2.64 -14.66
N LEU A 221 -36.66 1.55 -14.72
CA LEU A 221 -36.48 0.40 -13.81
C LEU A 221 -35.09 -0.23 -14.03
N HIS A 222 -34.69 -0.47 -15.28
CA HIS A 222 -33.36 -0.99 -15.59
C HIS A 222 -32.24 -0.06 -15.12
N VAL A 223 -32.37 1.26 -15.31
CA VAL A 223 -31.39 2.24 -14.81
C VAL A 223 -31.30 2.22 -13.28
N ARG A 224 -32.44 2.10 -12.58
CA ARG A 224 -32.43 1.97 -11.11
C ARG A 224 -31.75 0.69 -10.66
N VAL A 225 -32.09 -0.45 -11.27
CA VAL A 225 -31.48 -1.75 -10.96
C VAL A 225 -29.98 -1.70 -11.23
N LEU A 226 -29.55 -1.17 -12.38
CA LEU A 226 -28.13 -1.02 -12.72
C LEU A 226 -27.41 -0.10 -11.74
N ARG A 227 -28.05 0.99 -11.28
CA ARG A 227 -27.48 1.87 -10.25
C ARG A 227 -27.35 1.16 -8.91
N ILE A 228 -28.35 0.39 -8.50
CA ILE A 228 -28.30 -0.41 -7.25
C ILE A 228 -27.20 -1.46 -7.36
N VAL A 229 -27.21 -2.28 -8.41
CA VAL A 229 -26.18 -3.31 -8.67
C VAL A 229 -24.79 -2.67 -8.74
N GLY A 230 -24.63 -1.54 -9.45
CA GLY A 230 -23.37 -0.83 -9.52
C GLY A 230 -22.91 -0.26 -8.17
N SER A 231 -23.86 0.21 -7.34
CA SER A 231 -23.56 0.70 -5.99
C SER A 231 -23.16 -0.44 -5.04
N GLU A 232 -23.84 -1.58 -5.10
CA GLU A 232 -23.52 -2.78 -4.33
C GLU A 232 -22.19 -3.40 -4.80
N PHE A 233 -21.97 -3.46 -6.11
CA PHE A 233 -20.72 -3.91 -6.71
C PHE A 233 -19.56 -3.05 -6.22
N ARG A 234 -19.67 -1.70 -6.29
CA ARG A 234 -18.64 -0.77 -5.79
C ARG A 234 -18.34 -0.90 -4.29
N ARG A 235 -19.33 -1.35 -3.50
CA ARG A 235 -19.20 -1.64 -2.06
C ARG A 235 -18.69 -3.05 -1.77
N SER A 236 -18.80 -3.96 -2.72
CA SER A 236 -18.35 -5.33 -2.55
C SER A 236 -16.83 -5.40 -2.45
N PHE A 237 -16.36 -6.37 -1.66
CA PHE A 237 -14.95 -6.77 -1.60
C PHE A 237 -14.40 -7.16 -2.98
N PHE A 238 -15.26 -7.67 -3.87
CA PHE A 238 -14.87 -8.09 -5.21
C PHE A 238 -14.36 -6.93 -6.09
N THR A 239 -14.99 -5.74 -6.01
CA THR A 239 -14.47 -4.55 -6.70
C THR A 239 -13.07 -4.20 -6.22
N GLU A 240 -12.83 -4.31 -4.90
CA GLU A 240 -11.52 -4.03 -4.32
C GLU A 240 -10.48 -5.03 -4.82
N LEU A 241 -10.83 -6.31 -4.91
CA LEU A 241 -10.00 -7.36 -5.48
C LEU A 241 -9.67 -7.11 -6.95
N ILE A 242 -10.64 -6.64 -7.76
CA ILE A 242 -10.41 -6.30 -9.17
C ILE A 242 -9.38 -5.18 -9.30
N TRP A 243 -9.54 -4.10 -8.54
CA TRP A 243 -8.58 -2.98 -8.59
C TRP A 243 -7.18 -3.40 -8.13
N LEU A 244 -7.11 -4.20 -7.07
CA LEU A 244 -5.86 -4.77 -6.57
C LEU A 244 -5.17 -5.64 -7.63
N LEU A 245 -5.93 -6.54 -8.26
CA LEU A 245 -5.43 -7.40 -9.33
C LEU A 245 -4.93 -6.55 -10.49
N PHE A 246 -5.70 -5.55 -10.90
CA PHE A 246 -5.31 -4.60 -11.94
C PHE A 246 -3.99 -3.90 -11.61
N TYR A 247 -3.82 -3.33 -10.41
CA TYR A 247 -2.59 -2.66 -10.01
C TYR A 247 -1.39 -3.61 -9.95
N THR A 248 -1.60 -4.83 -9.47
CA THR A 248 -0.56 -5.85 -9.37
C THR A 248 -0.10 -6.26 -10.76
N VAL A 249 -1.05 -6.60 -11.63
CA VAL A 249 -0.80 -6.96 -13.02
C VAL A 249 -0.12 -5.82 -13.77
N PHE A 250 -0.60 -4.58 -13.59
CA PHE A 250 0.01 -3.40 -14.18
C PHE A 250 1.46 -3.20 -13.72
N SER A 251 1.72 -3.27 -12.41
CA SER A 251 3.08 -3.11 -11.85
C SER A 251 4.01 -4.21 -12.34
N LEU A 252 3.52 -5.46 -12.45
CA LEU A 252 4.27 -6.57 -13.03
C LEU A 252 4.55 -6.33 -14.52
N PHE A 253 3.56 -5.88 -15.30
CA PHE A 253 3.75 -5.54 -16.70
C PHE A 253 4.76 -4.41 -16.89
N GLN A 254 4.76 -3.39 -16.03
CA GLN A 254 5.77 -2.34 -16.04
C GLN A 254 7.17 -2.93 -15.80
N ILE A 255 7.35 -3.77 -14.78
CA ILE A 255 8.63 -4.43 -14.52
C ILE A 255 9.05 -5.27 -15.74
N VAL A 256 8.16 -6.09 -16.30
CA VAL A 256 8.43 -6.92 -17.48
C VAL A 256 8.74 -6.06 -18.70
N PHE A 257 8.02 -4.95 -18.90
CA PHE A 257 8.26 -4.01 -19.98
C PHE A 257 9.63 -3.36 -19.85
N PHE A 258 10.00 -2.85 -18.66
CA PHE A 258 11.33 -2.29 -18.40
C PHE A 258 12.46 -3.32 -18.58
N ILE A 259 12.21 -4.60 -18.28
CA ILE A 259 13.17 -5.68 -18.47
C ILE A 259 13.36 -5.99 -19.97
N ASN A 260 12.28 -6.04 -20.75
CA ASN A 260 12.32 -6.51 -22.14
C ASN A 260 12.49 -5.39 -23.18
N TRP A 261 12.09 -4.15 -22.87
CA TRP A 261 12.09 -3.03 -23.79
C TRP A 261 13.36 -2.19 -23.60
N SER A 262 14.42 -2.50 -24.36
CA SER A 262 15.55 -1.61 -24.54
C SER A 262 15.27 -0.66 -25.70
N PHE A 263 15.57 0.63 -25.51
CA PHE A 263 15.48 1.64 -26.57
C PHE A 263 16.54 1.45 -27.67
N GLN A 264 17.56 0.62 -27.43
CA GLN A 264 18.62 0.36 -28.41
C GLN A 264 18.48 -1.06 -29.00
N PRO A 265 18.24 -1.20 -30.32
CA PRO A 265 18.15 -2.50 -30.96
C PRO A 265 19.51 -3.22 -30.89
N GLY A 266 19.56 -4.32 -30.13
CA GLY A 266 20.74 -5.21 -30.05
C GLY A 266 21.49 -5.18 -28.72
N GLU A 267 21.23 -4.22 -27.84
CA GLU A 267 21.77 -4.21 -26.48
C GLU A 267 20.67 -4.55 -25.48
N SER A 268 20.84 -5.66 -24.76
CA SER A 268 20.00 -5.95 -23.60
C SER A 268 20.32 -4.92 -22.51
N PRO A 269 19.34 -4.20 -21.96
CA PRO A 269 19.57 -3.17 -20.95
C PRO A 269 19.97 -3.79 -19.61
N ILE A 270 19.84 -5.10 -19.49
CA ILE A 270 20.18 -5.91 -18.34
C ILE A 270 21.66 -6.27 -18.48
N SER A 271 22.50 -5.58 -17.70
CA SER A 271 23.74 -6.22 -17.29
C SER A 271 23.36 -7.42 -16.42
N TYR A 272 23.72 -8.63 -16.85
CA TYR A 272 23.52 -9.87 -16.09
C TYR A 272 24.45 -9.99 -14.88
N ASP A 273 25.24 -8.95 -14.60
CA ASP A 273 26.02 -8.87 -13.38
C ASP A 273 25.07 -8.72 -12.19
N TRP A 274 24.99 -9.77 -11.38
CA TRP A 274 24.18 -9.82 -10.17
C TRP A 274 24.68 -8.77 -9.16
N GLY A 275 24.09 -7.58 -9.21
CA GLY A 275 24.34 -6.52 -8.25
C GLY A 275 23.69 -6.81 -6.90
N PHE A 276 24.30 -6.32 -5.82
CA PHE A 276 23.72 -6.34 -4.47
C PHE A 276 22.28 -5.81 -4.45
N GLU A 277 21.98 -4.84 -5.31
CA GLU A 277 20.68 -4.20 -5.48
C GLU A 277 19.61 -5.10 -6.09
N GLN A 278 19.98 -6.14 -6.85
CA GLN A 278 19.05 -7.13 -7.41
C GLN A 278 18.81 -8.28 -6.42
N VAL A 279 19.83 -8.66 -5.65
CA VAL A 279 19.76 -9.72 -4.65
C VAL A 279 18.91 -9.29 -3.45
N LEU A 280 19.05 -8.04 -2.99
CA LEU A 280 18.39 -7.57 -1.79
C LEU A 280 16.84 -7.64 -1.87
N PRO A 281 16.17 -7.15 -2.93
CA PRO A 281 14.72 -7.31 -3.07
C PRO A 281 14.30 -8.77 -3.19
N LEU A 282 15.10 -9.61 -3.85
CA LEU A 282 14.83 -11.04 -3.99
C LEU A 282 14.84 -11.75 -2.62
N VAL A 283 15.83 -11.42 -1.79
CA VAL A 283 15.95 -11.93 -0.41
C VAL A 283 14.83 -11.40 0.47
N LEU A 284 14.49 -10.11 0.36
CA LEU A 284 13.37 -9.51 1.09
C LEU A 284 12.01 -10.12 0.69
N LEU A 285 11.89 -10.63 -0.53
CA LEU A 285 10.70 -11.36 -1.01
C LEU A 285 10.61 -12.79 -0.45
N GLY A 286 11.72 -13.34 0.06
CA GLY A 286 11.72 -14.61 0.78
C GLY A 286 11.05 -14.54 2.15
N LEU A 287 11.08 -13.37 2.81
CA LEU A 287 10.51 -13.20 4.16
C LEU A 287 8.99 -13.46 4.24
N PRO A 288 8.14 -12.95 3.32
CA PRO A 288 6.73 -13.33 3.29
C PRO A 288 6.49 -14.82 3.05
N VAL A 289 7.33 -15.47 2.23
CA VAL A 289 7.24 -16.90 1.94
C VAL A 289 7.57 -17.72 3.19
N ILE A 290 8.66 -17.39 3.88
CA ILE A 290 9.05 -18.04 5.13
C ILE A 290 7.97 -17.84 6.19
N SER A 291 7.45 -16.62 6.33
CA SER A 291 6.35 -16.32 7.29
C SER A 291 5.08 -17.12 6.98
N ALA A 292 4.77 -17.34 5.69
CA ALA A 292 3.63 -18.17 5.29
C ALA A 292 3.85 -19.65 5.62
N ILE A 293 5.07 -20.14 5.45
CA ILE A 293 5.47 -21.51 5.79
C ILE A 293 5.41 -21.72 7.32
N GLU A 294 5.94 -20.79 8.11
CA GLU A 294 5.88 -20.83 9.58
C GLU A 294 4.43 -20.87 10.08
N LEU A 295 3.57 -20.01 9.52
CA LEU A 295 2.14 -20.00 9.85
C LEU A 295 1.47 -21.33 9.50
N TYR A 296 1.82 -21.93 8.36
CA TYR A 296 1.28 -23.22 7.94
C TYR A 296 1.66 -24.34 8.92
N TYR A 297 2.92 -24.38 9.35
CA TYR A 297 3.39 -25.37 10.32
C TYR A 297 2.85 -25.13 11.74
N GLU A 298 2.69 -23.88 12.18
CA GLU A 298 2.04 -23.55 13.46
C GLU A 298 0.57 -24.00 13.46
N TRP A 299 -0.11 -23.83 12.32
CA TRP A 299 -1.48 -24.30 12.14
C TRP A 299 -1.58 -25.83 12.13
N GLU A 300 -0.70 -26.52 11.40
CA GLU A 300 -0.67 -27.98 11.31
C GLU A 300 -0.33 -28.63 12.67
N SER A 301 0.67 -28.10 13.38
CA SER A 301 1.07 -28.58 14.71
C SER A 301 0.00 -28.35 15.78
N SER A 302 -0.82 -27.31 15.63
CA SER A 302 -1.99 -27.08 16.50
C SER A 302 -3.14 -28.07 16.29
N GLY A 303 -3.08 -28.91 15.25
CA GLY A 303 -4.22 -29.62 14.66
C GLY A 303 -4.81 -30.86 15.38
N PRO A 304 -4.12 -31.58 16.28
CA PRO A 304 -4.78 -32.66 17.05
C PRO A 304 -4.52 -32.67 18.58
N GLU A 305 -3.42 -32.08 19.06
CA GLU A 305 -3.09 -32.11 20.49
C GLU A 305 -3.95 -31.14 21.30
N ASN A 306 -4.30 -29.99 20.72
CA ASN A 306 -5.16 -29.02 21.38
C ASN A 306 -6.60 -29.55 21.51
N GLU A 307 -7.10 -30.28 20.50
CA GLU A 307 -8.42 -30.95 20.57
C GLU A 307 -8.45 -32.02 21.68
N ARG A 308 -7.42 -32.87 21.81
CA ARG A 308 -7.34 -33.83 22.92
C ARG A 308 -7.25 -33.18 24.29
N SER A 309 -6.49 -32.10 24.42
CA SER A 309 -6.35 -31.42 25.72
C SER A 309 -7.63 -30.71 26.17
N ILE A 310 -8.42 -30.18 25.23
CA ILE A 310 -9.74 -29.60 25.49
C ILE A 310 -10.75 -30.69 25.81
N GLU A 311 -10.76 -31.81 25.08
CA GLU A 311 -11.64 -32.96 25.36
C GLU A 311 -11.33 -33.59 26.74
N LEU A 312 -10.04 -33.68 27.11
CA LEU A 312 -9.61 -34.11 28.45
C LEU A 312 -10.00 -33.13 29.56
N GLN A 313 -9.98 -31.82 29.31
CA GLN A 313 -10.45 -30.83 30.28
C GLN A 313 -11.98 -30.85 30.42
N ASP A 314 -12.74 -31.03 29.34
CA ASP A 314 -14.20 -31.11 29.39
C ASP A 314 -14.67 -32.40 30.08
N MET A 315 -13.98 -33.52 29.85
CA MET A 315 -14.19 -34.76 30.61
C MET A 315 -13.88 -34.58 32.11
N ARG A 316 -12.90 -33.75 32.46
CA ARG A 316 -12.55 -33.46 33.86
C ARG A 316 -13.53 -32.49 34.53
N ALA A 317 -14.06 -31.52 33.79
CA ALA A 317 -15.03 -30.54 34.28
C ALA A 317 -16.43 -31.16 34.46
N GLY A 318 -16.86 -32.04 33.55
CA GLY A 318 -18.12 -32.79 33.66
C GLY A 318 -18.13 -33.81 34.80
N SER A 319 -16.96 -34.29 35.23
CA SER A 319 -16.85 -35.20 36.37
C SER A 319 -16.93 -34.50 37.74
N GLN A 320 -16.77 -33.17 37.82
CA GLN A 320 -16.80 -32.43 39.10
C GLN A 320 -18.17 -31.83 39.44
N THR A 321 -19.11 -31.75 38.49
CA THR A 321 -20.43 -31.15 38.71
C THR A 321 -21.48 -32.08 39.30
N ASN A 322 -21.14 -33.35 39.58
CA ASN A 322 -22.10 -34.35 40.09
C ASN A 322 -21.92 -34.72 41.58
N SER A 323 -21.24 -33.89 42.37
CA SER A 323 -21.05 -34.16 43.81
C SER A 323 -21.12 -32.93 44.71
N GLN A 324 -21.89 -31.91 44.34
CA GLN A 324 -22.08 -30.76 45.24
C GLN A 324 -23.47 -30.13 45.13
N ASP A 325 -24.50 -30.96 45.25
CA ASP A 325 -25.78 -30.56 45.84
C ASP A 325 -25.69 -30.83 47.35
N ASP A 326 -25.40 -29.79 48.14
CA ASP A 326 -26.20 -29.44 49.31
C ASP A 326 -25.62 -28.20 50.02
N TYR A 327 -26.52 -27.43 50.62
CA TYR A 327 -26.34 -26.22 51.45
C TYR A 327 -26.45 -24.86 50.76
N LEU A 328 -27.70 -24.39 50.75
CA LEU A 328 -28.14 -22.99 50.72
C LEU A 328 -27.27 -22.05 51.58
N SER A 329 -26.91 -20.90 51.01
CA SER A 329 -27.03 -19.61 51.72
C SER A 329 -27.05 -18.41 50.77
N PRO A 330 -27.97 -17.44 50.97
CA PRO A 330 -27.99 -16.23 50.17
C PRO A 330 -27.14 -15.14 50.83
N GLY A 331 -26.29 -14.50 50.02
CA GLY A 331 -25.89 -13.12 50.27
C GLY A 331 -24.39 -12.89 50.46
N ARG A 332 -23.72 -12.44 49.40
CA ARG A 332 -22.88 -11.23 49.47
C ARG A 332 -22.50 -10.77 48.09
N ARG A 333 -22.90 -9.54 47.77
CA ARG A 333 -22.55 -8.80 46.56
C ARG A 333 -21.16 -8.22 46.77
N GLU A 334 -20.13 -8.93 46.32
CA GLU A 334 -18.74 -8.48 46.41
C GLU A 334 -18.28 -7.95 45.05
N ARG A 335 -17.97 -6.64 45.01
CA ARG A 335 -17.28 -5.96 43.90
C ARG A 335 -15.94 -6.63 43.68
N ARG A 336 -15.67 -7.13 42.47
CA ARG A 336 -14.33 -7.48 42.05
C ARG A 336 -13.79 -6.38 41.14
N ASP A 337 -12.84 -5.63 41.69
CA ASP A 337 -11.97 -4.71 40.97
C ASP A 337 -11.15 -5.50 39.94
N VAL A 338 -11.25 -5.08 38.69
CA VAL A 338 -10.48 -5.61 37.57
C VAL A 338 -9.05 -5.07 37.68
N LYS A 339 -8.15 -5.88 38.26
CA LYS A 339 -6.71 -5.61 38.21
C LYS A 339 -6.20 -5.86 36.79
N THR A 340 -5.64 -4.79 36.24
CA THR A 340 -4.94 -4.67 34.97
C THR A 340 -3.83 -5.73 34.85
N PHE A 341 -4.01 -6.66 33.92
CA PHE A 341 -2.96 -7.59 33.47
C PHE A 341 -2.07 -6.85 32.47
N THR A 342 -0.98 -6.28 32.97
CA THR A 342 0.14 -5.74 32.19
C THR A 342 1.37 -6.46 32.68
N SER A 343 1.67 -7.60 32.06
CA SER A 343 2.88 -8.38 32.29
C SER A 343 3.02 -9.33 31.12
N LEU A 344 3.82 -8.93 30.13
CA LEU A 344 4.65 -9.78 29.27
C LEU A 344 5.30 -8.86 28.21
N TYR A 345 6.28 -8.08 28.65
CA TYR A 345 7.40 -7.67 27.80
C TYR A 345 8.64 -8.15 28.53
N GLU A 346 9.03 -9.37 28.20
CA GLU A 346 10.22 -10.00 28.72
C GLU A 346 11.47 -9.39 28.06
N LYS A 347 12.47 -9.22 28.90
CA LYS A 347 13.62 -8.35 28.74
C LYS A 347 14.71 -9.11 27.98
N GLY A 348 14.70 -9.01 26.65
CA GLY A 348 15.78 -9.52 25.80
C GLY A 348 17.01 -8.61 25.87
N ASN A 349 17.93 -8.94 26.77
CA ASN A 349 19.20 -8.24 26.93
C ASN A 349 20.21 -8.80 25.91
N PHE A 350 20.21 -8.28 24.68
CA PHE A 350 21.17 -8.68 23.65
C PHE A 350 22.46 -7.86 23.81
N ARG A 351 23.52 -8.52 24.30
CA ARG A 351 24.84 -7.96 24.51
C ARG A 351 25.67 -8.23 23.25
N GLU A 352 25.60 -7.35 22.26
CA GLU A 352 26.50 -7.40 21.11
C GLU A 352 27.92 -7.00 21.55
N SER A 353 28.83 -7.97 21.53
CA SER A 353 30.27 -7.75 21.60
C SER A 353 30.84 -8.40 20.34
N GLY A 354 30.99 -7.61 19.28
CA GLY A 354 31.61 -8.02 18.01
C GLY A 354 32.69 -7.01 17.61
N PRO A 355 33.78 -7.45 16.96
CA PRO A 355 34.98 -6.65 16.79
C PRO A 355 34.79 -5.52 15.77
N PHE A 356 35.27 -4.33 16.14
CA PHE A 356 35.41 -3.18 15.25
C PHE A 356 36.38 -3.55 14.11
N VAL A 357 35.84 -3.69 12.90
CA VAL A 357 36.61 -3.66 11.65
C VAL A 357 36.86 -2.20 11.30
N SER A 358 38.09 -1.75 11.53
CA SER A 358 38.59 -0.47 11.04
C SER A 358 38.74 -0.53 9.53
N ILE A 359 37.85 0.15 8.80
CA ILE A 359 38.01 0.38 7.36
C ILE A 359 38.93 1.59 7.21
N HIS A 360 40.16 1.33 6.77
CA HIS A 360 41.11 2.37 6.39
C HIS A 360 40.58 3.09 5.15
N ARG A 361 40.20 4.36 5.32
CA ARG A 361 39.84 5.28 4.24
C ARG A 361 41.12 5.65 3.49
N SER A 362 41.29 5.12 2.28
CA SER A 362 42.28 5.64 1.34
C SER A 362 41.72 6.91 0.73
N ASP A 363 42.27 8.05 1.14
CA ASP A 363 42.01 9.35 0.54
C ASP A 363 42.61 9.38 -0.87
N GLN A 364 41.83 8.93 -1.86
CA GLN A 364 42.05 9.32 -3.24
C GLN A 364 41.34 10.66 -3.45
N ALA A 365 42.12 11.70 -3.66
CA ALA A 365 41.65 12.98 -4.16
C ALA A 365 41.06 12.77 -5.56
N VAL A 366 39.74 12.52 -5.61
CA VAL A 366 38.98 12.53 -6.85
C VAL A 366 38.90 13.98 -7.29
N THR A 367 39.79 14.35 -8.21
CA THR A 367 39.63 15.56 -9.02
C THR A 367 38.27 15.48 -9.70
N ARG A 368 37.37 16.40 -9.30
CA ARG A 368 36.02 16.67 -9.83
C ARG A 368 36.12 17.09 -11.30
N SER A 369 36.55 16.15 -12.13
CA SER A 369 36.55 16.25 -13.57
C SER A 369 35.09 16.17 -13.94
N GLY A 370 34.52 17.25 -14.45
CA GLY A 370 33.13 17.24 -14.91
C GLY A 370 32.94 16.12 -15.92
N LEU A 371 32.43 14.98 -15.43
CA LEU A 371 31.91 13.91 -16.25
C LEU A 371 30.71 14.53 -16.94
N ARG A 372 30.95 15.15 -18.10
CA ARG A 372 29.89 15.37 -19.06
C ARG A 372 29.29 14.00 -19.27
N CYS A 373 28.05 13.82 -18.85
CA CYS A 373 27.17 12.78 -19.36
C CYS A 373 27.46 12.72 -20.84
N GLY A 374 28.14 11.63 -21.24
CA GLY A 374 28.74 11.52 -22.54
C GLY A 374 27.60 11.48 -23.51
N GLY A 375 27.12 12.66 -23.92
CA GLY A 375 26.16 12.80 -24.98
C GLY A 375 26.80 12.06 -26.11
N SER A 376 26.23 10.89 -26.42
CA SER A 376 26.50 10.20 -27.66
C SER A 376 26.12 11.23 -28.70
N THR A 377 27.11 12.02 -29.14
CA THR A 377 26.94 12.97 -30.23
C THR A 377 26.50 12.08 -31.35
N ARG A 378 25.18 12.08 -31.59
CA ARG A 378 24.52 11.44 -32.71
C ARG A 378 25.43 11.76 -33.87
N LYS A 379 26.20 10.78 -34.33
CA LYS A 379 27.00 10.93 -35.54
C LYS A 379 25.93 11.19 -36.58
N ASP A 380 25.75 12.46 -36.91
CA ASP A 380 25.22 12.87 -38.18
C ASP A 380 26.23 12.31 -39.19
N GLU A 381 26.11 11.01 -39.49
CA GLU A 381 26.59 10.43 -40.73
C GLU A 381 25.81 11.13 -41.84
N SER A 382 26.28 12.34 -42.13
CA SER A 382 26.04 13.04 -43.38
C SER A 382 26.49 12.09 -44.47
N LEU A 383 25.52 11.36 -45.00
CA LEU A 383 25.53 10.57 -46.23
C LEU A 383 25.69 11.53 -47.43
N ARG A 384 26.79 12.29 -47.44
CA ARG A 384 27.33 13.01 -48.58
C ARG A 384 28.66 12.36 -48.88
N ASP A 385 28.64 11.50 -49.91
CA ASP A 385 29.73 11.17 -50.83
C ASP A 385 29.64 9.71 -51.28
N ILE A 386 28.63 9.42 -52.11
CA ILE A 386 28.74 8.43 -53.18
C ILE A 386 28.06 9.04 -54.42
N VAL A 387 28.88 9.68 -55.26
CA VAL A 387 28.62 9.93 -56.68
C VAL A 387 29.64 9.11 -57.45
#